data_AF-A0A4Q6ABI5-F1
#
_entry.id   AF-A0A4Q6ABI5-F1
#
_cell.length_a   1.000
_cell.length_b   1.000
_cell.length_c   1.000
_cell.angle_alpha   90.00
_cell.angle_beta   90.00
_cell.angle_gamma   90.00
#
_symmetry.space_group_name_H-M   'P 1'
#
loop_
_entity.id
_entity.type
_entity.pdbx_description
1 polymer ?
#
loop_
_entity_poly.entity_id
_entity_poly.type
_entity_poly.pdbx_seq_one_letter_code
_entity_poly.pdbx_strand_id
1 'polypeptide(L)'
;RLDGRGLEDVRPLDMEVDVLPTPHGAALFTRGETQSLTTVTLGTPLDELLVETAGKSYDSKFFLHYNFPPFSTGEVKFLRGPGRREIGHGKLAERSLKQMMPSGDYAYTVRIVSDILESNGSSSMATVCAGSLALMDAGVPVPKHVAGVAMGLITKEGKYAVLTDILGDEDHLGDMDFKVTGTRDGICGIQMDIKVDGLSMEIMRNALEQARRGRMHILDAMYNCIPEARNEVKQHAPRMVKMFIDREFIGAVIGPGGKVIQEIQRETGTTINIEEKNNQGEVSIFGTDKEKVERAHNWVKGIVAVPVEGDEYEATVKSIMPYGAFVEFLPGKQGLLHISEVSWKRLETLEGVLSEGEKIKVKLTGTDPKTGKFKLSRKVLMP
;
A
#
# COMPACT_ATOMS: atom_id res chain seq x y z
N ARG A 1 13.87 34.53 22.50
CA ARG A 1 13.80 33.08 22.75
C ARG A 1 15.19 32.60 23.16
N LEU A 2 15.33 31.42 23.80
CA LEU A 2 16.62 30.95 24.34
C LEU A 2 17.71 30.79 23.27
N ASP A 3 17.29 30.48 22.04
CA ASP A 3 18.14 30.24 20.87
C ASP A 3 18.26 31.47 19.94
N GLY A 4 17.79 32.64 20.36
CA GLY A 4 17.90 33.89 19.59
C GLY A 4 16.88 34.09 18.47
N ARG A 5 15.99 33.12 18.20
CA ARG A 5 14.94 33.25 17.18
C ARG A 5 13.86 34.28 17.52
N GLY A 6 13.21 34.80 16.47
CA GLY A 6 11.93 35.49 16.55
C GLY A 6 10.78 34.55 16.93
N LEU A 7 9.61 35.13 17.22
CA LEU A 7 8.45 34.37 17.68
C LEU A 7 7.85 33.46 16.59
N GLU A 8 7.96 33.86 15.33
CA GLU A 8 7.39 33.13 14.18
C GLU A 8 8.37 32.18 13.50
N ASP A 9 9.66 32.26 13.84
CA ASP A 9 10.72 31.55 13.13
C ASP A 9 10.69 30.04 13.44
N VAL A 10 10.63 29.24 12.38
CA VAL A 10 10.85 27.78 12.43
C VAL A 10 12.36 27.52 12.45
N ARG A 11 12.82 26.49 13.16
CA ARG A 11 14.23 26.08 13.14
C ARG A 11 14.67 25.63 11.74
N PRO A 12 15.99 25.60 11.46
CA PRO A 12 16.51 25.04 10.21
C PRO A 12 15.92 23.66 9.92
N LEU A 13 15.50 23.45 8.67
CA LEU A 13 14.93 22.21 8.18
C LEU A 13 15.95 21.52 7.29
N ASP A 14 16.16 20.24 7.51
CA ASP A 14 16.93 19.37 6.64
C ASP A 14 16.20 18.04 6.52
N MET A 15 16.12 17.50 5.30
CA MET A 15 15.35 16.29 5.07
C MET A 15 15.79 15.54 3.82
N GLU A 16 15.82 14.22 3.97
CA GLU A 16 16.25 13.29 2.94
C GLU A 16 15.23 12.15 2.84
N VAL A 17 15.03 11.65 1.63
CA VAL A 17 14.28 10.42 1.35
C VAL A 17 15.22 9.34 0.83
N ASP A 18 14.82 8.08 0.90
CA ASP A 18 15.62 6.95 0.41
C ASP A 18 16.98 6.79 1.14
N VAL A 19 17.03 7.20 2.41
CA VAL A 19 18.23 7.19 3.25
C VAL A 19 18.71 5.78 3.66
N LEU A 20 17.89 4.76 3.46
CA LEU A 20 18.19 3.37 3.82
C LEU A 20 17.89 2.43 2.64
N PRO A 21 18.73 1.41 2.39
CA PRO A 21 18.62 0.56 1.21
C PRO A 21 17.42 -0.41 1.25
N THR A 22 17.01 -0.85 2.44
CA THR A 22 16.11 -2.01 2.60
C THR A 22 14.65 -1.68 2.91
N PRO A 23 14.28 -0.61 3.64
CA PRO A 23 12.86 -0.27 3.84
C PRO A 23 12.12 -0.03 2.52
N HIS A 24 10.79 -0.28 2.49
CA HIS A 24 9.98 -0.02 1.30
C HIS A 24 9.87 1.49 1.03
N GLY A 25 9.89 2.32 2.08
CA GLY A 25 10.23 3.74 2.01
C GLY A 25 10.97 4.19 3.26
N ALA A 26 11.76 5.25 3.15
CA ALA A 26 12.50 5.82 4.27
C ALA A 26 12.64 7.34 4.12
N ALA A 27 12.61 8.04 5.24
CA ALA A 27 12.93 9.47 5.30
C ALA A 27 13.66 9.81 6.61
N LEU A 28 14.64 10.69 6.51
CA LEU A 28 15.25 11.37 7.66
C LEU A 28 14.76 12.81 7.65
N PHE A 29 14.02 13.21 8.66
CA PHE A 29 13.57 14.59 8.82
C PHE A 29 14.21 15.20 10.06
N THR A 30 14.89 16.33 9.87
CA THR A 30 15.58 17.07 10.92
C THR A 30 15.05 18.51 10.97
N ARG A 31 14.68 18.96 12.16
CA ARG A 31 14.27 20.35 12.43
C ARG A 31 15.00 20.86 13.66
N GLY A 32 16.02 21.68 13.46
CA GLY A 32 17.01 21.98 14.49
C GLY A 32 17.55 20.68 15.09
N GLU A 33 17.47 20.52 16.40
CA GLU A 33 17.91 19.31 17.13
C GLU A 33 16.74 18.34 17.39
N THR A 34 15.79 18.23 16.44
CA THR A 34 14.72 17.23 16.48
C THR A 34 14.77 16.42 15.20
N GLN A 35 15.13 15.16 15.32
CA GLN A 35 15.36 14.27 14.19
C GLN A 35 14.53 12.99 14.30
N SER A 36 13.86 12.65 13.20
CA SER A 36 13.07 11.42 13.07
C SER A 36 13.53 10.65 11.83
N LEU A 37 14.09 9.46 12.07
CA LEU A 37 14.30 8.46 11.03
C LEU A 37 13.02 7.63 10.93
N THR A 38 12.33 7.71 9.80
CA THR A 38 11.04 7.03 9.61
C THR A 38 11.12 6.06 8.45
N THR A 39 10.65 4.84 8.70
CA THR A 39 10.60 3.77 7.71
C THR A 39 9.15 3.33 7.48
N VAL A 40 8.88 2.97 6.23
CA VAL A 40 7.60 2.43 5.77
C VAL A 40 7.81 0.99 5.34
N THR A 41 6.93 0.12 5.81
CA THR A 41 6.84 -1.28 5.37
C THR A 41 5.44 -1.54 4.83
N LEU A 42 5.39 -1.85 3.53
CA LEU A 42 4.22 -2.41 2.85
C LEU A 42 4.11 -3.91 3.12
N GLY A 43 2.90 -4.37 3.46
CA GLY A 43 2.58 -5.78 3.72
C GLY A 43 1.27 -6.19 3.03
N THR A 44 0.90 -7.44 3.25
CA THR A 44 -0.32 -8.08 2.73
C THR A 44 -1.49 -7.94 3.72
N PRO A 45 -2.72 -8.35 3.35
CA PRO A 45 -3.84 -8.42 4.30
C PRO A 45 -3.57 -9.31 5.53
N LEU A 46 -2.64 -10.28 5.44
CA LEU A 46 -2.23 -11.11 6.58
C LEU A 46 -1.42 -10.33 7.63
N ASP A 47 -0.87 -9.18 7.25
CA ASP A 47 -0.08 -8.32 8.12
C ASP A 47 -0.93 -7.22 8.79
N GLU A 48 -2.26 -7.22 8.56
CA GLU A 48 -3.17 -6.28 9.20
C GLU A 48 -3.14 -6.43 10.72
N LEU A 49 -3.21 -5.29 11.42
CA LEU A 49 -3.19 -5.29 12.87
C LEU A 49 -4.60 -5.53 13.41
N LEU A 50 -4.83 -6.69 14.00
CA LEU A 50 -6.05 -6.96 14.76
C LEU A 50 -6.09 -6.04 16.00
N VAL A 51 -7.07 -5.14 16.04
CA VAL A 51 -7.30 -4.24 17.16
C VAL A 51 -8.54 -4.68 17.92
N GLU A 52 -8.30 -5.28 19.09
CA GLU A 52 -9.36 -5.69 20.00
C GLU A 52 -9.49 -4.72 21.18
N THR A 53 -10.68 -4.17 21.32
CA THR A 53 -11.08 -3.30 22.42
C THR A 53 -12.32 -3.88 23.09
N ALA A 54 -12.69 -3.35 24.25
CA ALA A 54 -13.87 -3.83 24.99
C ALA A 54 -15.19 -3.83 24.18
N GLY A 55 -15.31 -3.02 23.12
CA GLY A 55 -16.54 -2.92 22.33
C GLY A 55 -16.39 -3.17 20.83
N LYS A 56 -15.17 -3.38 20.31
CA LYS A 56 -14.90 -3.55 18.88
C LYS A 56 -13.68 -4.44 18.67
N SER A 57 -13.79 -5.33 17.67
CA SER A 57 -12.69 -6.09 17.10
C SER A 57 -12.69 -5.76 15.60
N TYR A 58 -11.56 -5.27 15.08
CA TYR A 58 -11.40 -4.91 13.68
C TYR A 58 -9.92 -4.96 13.27
N ASP A 59 -9.68 -5.20 11.98
CA ASP A 59 -8.34 -5.20 11.41
C ASP A 59 -7.97 -3.81 10.88
N SER A 60 -6.77 -3.33 11.21
CA SER A 60 -6.26 -2.03 10.78
C SER A 60 -5.16 -2.20 9.73
N LYS A 61 -5.45 -1.73 8.51
CA LYS A 61 -4.52 -1.65 7.38
C LYS A 61 -3.44 -0.58 7.52
N PHE A 62 -3.59 0.35 8.45
CA PHE A 62 -2.62 1.43 8.66
C PHE A 62 -2.35 1.61 10.15
N PHE A 63 -1.08 1.58 10.52
CA PHE A 63 -0.65 1.77 11.90
C PHE A 63 0.76 2.35 11.95
N LEU A 64 1.03 3.10 13.03
CA LEU A 64 2.29 3.78 13.24
C LEU A 64 2.83 3.42 14.61
N HIS A 65 4.10 2.99 14.64
CA HIS A 65 4.88 2.83 15.85
C HIS A 65 5.86 3.99 15.99
N TYR A 66 5.93 4.53 17.20
CA TYR A 66 6.79 5.64 17.55
C TYR A 66 7.72 5.18 18.67
N ASN A 67 9.01 5.35 18.48
CA ASN A 67 10.05 4.94 19.42
C ASN A 67 10.85 6.17 19.85
N PHE A 68 11.05 6.33 21.16
CA PHE A 68 11.82 7.42 21.74
C PHE A 68 13.00 6.87 22.56
N PRO A 69 14.08 6.45 21.89
CA PRO A 69 15.22 5.87 22.58
C PRO A 69 15.92 6.91 23.48
N PRO A 70 16.50 6.50 24.63
CA PRO A 70 17.08 7.43 25.62
C PRO A 70 18.23 8.29 25.07
N PHE A 71 18.98 7.77 24.10
CA PHE A 71 20.08 8.52 23.49
C PHE A 71 19.60 9.76 22.73
N SER A 72 18.32 9.82 22.33
CA SER A 72 17.76 10.97 21.60
C SER A 72 17.76 12.27 22.40
N THR A 73 17.87 12.16 23.72
CA THR A 73 18.06 13.29 24.64
C THR A 73 19.40 13.23 25.38
N GLY A 74 20.35 12.41 24.90
CA GLY A 74 21.65 12.21 25.54
C GLY A 74 21.61 11.47 26.88
N GLU A 75 20.52 10.76 27.18
CA GLU A 75 20.35 10.05 28.45
C GLU A 75 20.65 8.55 28.33
N VAL A 76 20.95 7.91 29.46
CA VAL A 76 21.11 6.45 29.56
C VAL A 76 19.97 5.88 30.41
N LYS A 77 19.09 5.09 29.80
CA LYS A 77 17.96 4.41 30.47
C LYS A 77 17.79 3.00 29.90
N PHE A 78 17.13 2.12 30.67
CA PHE A 78 16.78 0.79 30.18
C PHE A 78 15.78 0.88 29.03
N LEU A 79 16.07 0.17 27.92
CA LEU A 79 15.10 -0.02 26.84
C LEU A 79 14.01 -0.99 27.31
N ARG A 80 12.80 -0.48 27.46
CA ARG A 80 11.59 -1.25 27.77
C ARG A 80 10.61 -1.12 26.60
N GLY A 81 9.47 -1.81 26.69
CA GLY A 81 8.36 -1.58 25.76
C GLY A 81 7.85 -0.12 25.81
N PRO A 82 7.07 0.30 24.80
CA PRO A 82 6.67 1.70 24.65
C PRO A 82 5.80 2.19 25.81
N GLY A 83 6.11 3.37 26.31
CA GLY A 83 5.36 4.06 27.35
C GLY A 83 4.12 4.79 26.83
N ARG A 84 3.32 5.34 27.75
CA ARG A 84 2.09 6.08 27.41
C ARG A 84 2.33 7.27 26.46
N ARG A 85 3.42 8.02 26.66
CA ARG A 85 3.75 9.19 25.84
C ARG A 85 4.11 8.79 24.41
N GLU A 86 4.89 7.73 24.25
CA GLU A 86 5.27 7.20 22.93
C GLU A 86 4.05 6.72 22.16
N ILE A 87 3.15 5.98 22.82
CA ILE A 87 1.88 5.55 22.23
C ILE A 87 1.02 6.77 21.85
N GLY A 88 0.90 7.77 22.73
CA GLY A 88 0.12 8.98 22.47
C GLY A 88 0.65 9.81 21.30
N HIS A 89 1.97 10.02 21.24
CA HIS A 89 2.64 10.70 20.13
C HIS A 89 2.45 9.93 18.81
N GLY A 90 2.66 8.61 18.85
CA GLY A 90 2.42 7.75 17.69
C GLY A 90 0.97 7.85 17.20
N LYS A 91 -0.01 7.88 18.12
CA LYS A 91 -1.42 7.97 17.74
C LYS A 91 -1.81 9.32 17.15
N LEU A 92 -1.23 10.42 17.62
CA LEU A 92 -1.42 11.74 17.02
C LEU A 92 -0.90 11.75 15.58
N ALA A 93 0.29 11.20 15.36
CA ALA A 93 0.89 11.13 14.04
C ALA A 93 0.10 10.21 13.10
N GLU A 94 -0.28 9.02 13.58
CA GLU A 94 -1.12 8.06 12.86
C GLU A 94 -2.44 8.72 12.43
N ARG A 95 -3.17 9.36 13.36
CA ARG A 95 -4.45 10.02 13.04
C ARG A 95 -4.31 11.10 11.97
N SER A 96 -3.19 11.82 11.99
CA SER A 96 -2.90 12.90 11.05
C SER A 96 -2.62 12.37 9.65
N LEU A 97 -1.72 11.38 9.53
CA LEU A 97 -1.34 10.77 8.26
C LEU A 97 -2.49 9.95 7.65
N LYS A 98 -3.30 9.30 8.49
CA LYS A 98 -4.46 8.50 8.06
C LYS A 98 -5.45 9.30 7.21
N GLN A 99 -5.54 10.63 7.39
CA GLN A 99 -6.41 11.49 6.57
C GLN A 99 -6.01 11.52 5.09
N MET A 100 -4.74 11.30 4.78
CA MET A 100 -4.21 11.29 3.41
C MET A 100 -3.98 9.88 2.87
N MET A 101 -4.25 8.84 3.67
CA MET A 101 -4.09 7.47 3.21
C MET A 101 -5.12 7.16 2.11
N PRO A 102 -4.75 6.42 1.07
CA PRO A 102 -5.68 5.99 0.04
C PRO A 102 -6.88 5.27 0.66
N SER A 103 -8.09 5.74 0.34
CA SER A 103 -9.34 5.12 0.79
C SER A 103 -9.77 4.00 -0.16
N GLY A 104 -10.62 3.10 0.34
CA GLY A 104 -11.22 2.05 -0.48
C GLY A 104 -10.27 0.87 -0.69
N ASP A 105 -9.98 0.55 -1.94
CA ASP A 105 -9.44 -0.74 -2.35
C ASP A 105 -7.90 -0.83 -2.35
N TYR A 106 -7.25 0.03 -1.56
CA TYR A 106 -5.80 0.00 -1.39
C TYR A 106 -5.37 -1.33 -0.77
N ALA A 107 -4.51 -2.04 -1.48
CA ALA A 107 -4.27 -3.46 -1.20
C ALA A 107 -3.16 -3.71 -0.18
N TYR A 108 -2.40 -2.67 0.18
CA TYR A 108 -1.28 -2.80 1.09
C TYR A 108 -1.70 -2.48 2.51
N THR A 109 -1.26 -3.33 3.42
CA THR A 109 -1.09 -2.94 4.81
C THR A 109 0.13 -2.06 4.91
N VAL A 110 0.04 -0.94 5.63
CA VAL A 110 1.10 0.05 5.75
C VAL A 110 1.46 0.22 7.22
N ARG A 111 2.68 -0.18 7.54
CA ARG A 111 3.31 0.06 8.83
C ARG A 111 4.30 1.21 8.71
N ILE A 112 4.18 2.19 9.60
CA ILE A 112 5.20 3.22 9.80
C ILE A 112 5.93 2.94 11.11
N VAL A 113 7.26 3.04 11.11
CA VAL A 113 8.06 3.11 12.33
C VAL A 113 8.85 4.39 12.31
N SER A 114 8.67 5.23 13.33
CA SER A 114 9.44 6.46 13.53
C SER A 114 10.34 6.31 14.74
N ASP A 115 11.64 6.28 14.47
CA ASP A 115 12.70 6.24 15.46
C ASP A 115 13.25 7.66 15.64
N ILE A 116 13.06 8.22 16.83
CA ILE A 116 13.57 9.55 17.15
C ILE A 116 15.05 9.46 17.49
N LEU A 117 15.88 10.12 16.69
CA LEU A 117 17.33 10.10 16.85
C LEU A 117 17.83 11.28 17.69
N GLU A 118 17.11 12.40 17.65
CA GLU A 118 17.40 13.62 18.41
C GLU A 118 16.08 14.29 18.83
N SER A 119 16.02 14.90 20.02
CA SER A 119 14.79 15.55 20.48
C SER A 119 15.03 16.74 21.40
N ASN A 120 15.08 17.94 20.83
CA ASN A 120 14.95 19.22 21.54
C ASN A 120 13.69 20.01 21.13
N GLY A 121 12.61 19.33 20.81
CA GLY A 121 11.36 19.93 20.35
C GLY A 121 10.44 18.85 19.82
N SER A 122 9.19 19.19 19.52
CA SER A 122 8.13 18.20 19.28
C SER A 122 8.47 17.16 18.20
N SER A 123 8.98 16.02 18.67
CA SER A 123 9.34 14.84 17.89
C SER A 123 8.12 14.16 17.29
N SER A 124 6.96 14.26 17.93
CA SER A 124 5.69 13.82 17.34
C SER A 124 5.32 14.57 16.05
N MET A 125 5.66 15.85 15.93
CA MET A 125 5.46 16.60 14.68
C MET A 125 6.52 16.25 13.64
N ALA A 126 7.77 16.00 14.06
CA ALA A 126 8.80 15.48 13.16
C ALA A 126 8.42 14.12 12.58
N THR A 127 7.80 13.24 13.38
CA THR A 127 7.24 11.96 12.92
C THR A 127 6.18 12.12 11.84
N VAL A 128 5.31 13.13 11.94
CA VAL A 128 4.29 13.40 10.90
C VAL A 128 4.97 13.81 9.60
N CYS A 129 5.92 14.74 9.65
CA CYS A 129 6.66 15.18 8.47
C CYS A 129 7.45 14.03 7.84
N ALA A 130 8.24 13.31 8.64
CA ALA A 130 9.04 12.17 8.20
C ALA A 130 8.16 11.03 7.64
N GLY A 131 7.05 10.72 8.31
CA GLY A 131 6.08 9.73 7.84
C GLY A 131 5.44 10.12 6.50
N SER A 132 5.12 11.40 6.31
CA SER A 132 4.58 11.87 5.04
C SER A 132 5.60 11.75 3.90
N LEU A 133 6.87 12.08 4.15
CA LEU A 133 7.97 11.91 3.18
C LEU A 133 8.20 10.42 2.86
N ALA A 134 8.28 9.58 3.90
CA ALA A 134 8.56 8.15 3.75
C ALA A 134 7.41 7.40 3.05
N LEU A 135 6.15 7.83 3.22
CA LEU A 135 4.99 7.29 2.48
C LEU A 135 5.11 7.59 0.98
N MET A 136 5.50 8.80 0.62
CA MET A 136 5.73 9.17 -0.78
C MET A 136 6.93 8.42 -1.38
N ASP A 137 8.03 8.28 -0.62
CA ASP A 137 9.19 7.48 -1.01
C ASP A 137 8.84 5.99 -1.20
N ALA A 138 7.90 5.47 -0.41
CA ALA A 138 7.40 4.10 -0.53
C ALA A 138 6.48 3.87 -1.75
N GLY A 139 6.12 4.93 -2.48
CA GLY A 139 5.14 4.86 -3.57
C GLY A 139 3.70 4.69 -3.08
N VAL A 140 3.40 5.06 -1.82
CA VAL A 140 2.02 5.13 -1.36
C VAL A 140 1.38 6.36 -2.02
N PRO A 141 0.24 6.23 -2.73
CA PRO A 141 -0.37 7.32 -3.49
C PRO A 141 -1.14 8.28 -2.58
N VAL A 142 -0.44 8.87 -1.60
CA VAL A 142 -0.97 9.96 -0.77
C VAL A 142 -1.08 11.21 -1.65
N PRO A 143 -2.24 11.89 -1.69
CA PRO A 143 -2.46 12.97 -2.65
C PRO A 143 -1.69 14.25 -2.29
N LYS A 144 -1.34 14.44 -1.01
CA LYS A 144 -0.75 15.67 -0.45
C LYS A 144 0.13 15.35 0.74
N HIS A 145 1.16 16.17 0.95
CA HIS A 145 1.93 16.14 2.20
C HIS A 145 1.10 16.56 3.41
N VAL A 146 1.42 15.95 4.56
CA VAL A 146 0.97 16.38 5.88
C VAL A 146 2.19 16.81 6.68
N ALA A 147 2.22 18.06 7.13
CA ALA A 147 3.27 18.56 8.02
C ALA A 147 2.71 18.84 9.41
N GLY A 148 3.59 18.83 10.41
CA GLY A 148 3.29 19.18 11.79
C GLY A 148 4.14 20.34 12.32
N VAL A 149 3.53 21.23 13.07
CA VAL A 149 4.23 22.27 13.83
C VAL A 149 3.78 22.24 15.29
N ALA A 150 4.74 22.46 16.19
CA ALA A 150 4.46 22.63 17.61
C ALA A 150 4.53 24.10 17.97
N MET A 151 3.58 24.52 18.77
CA MET A 151 3.34 25.91 19.09
C MET A 151 3.26 26.04 20.60
N GLY A 152 3.78 27.14 21.12
CA GLY A 152 3.68 27.48 22.53
C GLY A 152 2.99 28.81 22.73
N LEU A 153 2.51 29.03 23.94
CA LEU A 153 1.97 30.31 24.37
C LEU A 153 2.53 30.64 25.75
N ILE A 154 3.00 31.87 25.92
CA ILE A 154 3.37 32.43 27.22
C ILE A 154 2.48 33.64 27.46
N THR A 155 1.90 33.73 28.65
CA THR A 155 1.01 34.79 29.08
C THR A 155 1.52 35.40 30.39
N LYS A 156 1.47 36.73 30.49
CA LYS A 156 1.80 37.44 31.72
C LYS A 156 1.13 38.80 31.74
N GLU A 157 0.40 39.10 32.82
CA GLU A 157 -0.20 40.43 33.09
C GLU A 157 -0.99 40.99 31.89
N GLY A 158 -1.79 40.14 31.23
CA GLY A 158 -2.62 40.52 30.07
C GLY A 158 -1.88 40.61 28.73
N LYS A 159 -0.57 40.39 28.70
CA LYS A 159 0.23 40.23 27.47
C LYS A 159 0.42 38.76 27.15
N TYR A 160 0.60 38.45 25.87
CA TYR A 160 0.90 37.10 25.43
C TYR A 160 1.91 37.07 24.28
N ALA A 161 2.61 35.95 24.14
CA ALA A 161 3.49 35.65 23.03
C ALA A 161 3.23 34.23 22.53
N VAL A 162 2.92 34.10 21.24
CA VAL A 162 2.80 32.80 20.57
C VAL A 162 4.15 32.44 19.96
N LEU A 163 4.65 31.25 20.28
CA LEU A 163 5.94 30.73 19.83
C LEU A 163 5.72 29.68 18.75
N THR A 164 6.36 29.85 17.59
CA THR A 164 6.40 28.84 16.53
C THR A 164 7.59 27.91 16.73
N ASP A 165 7.35 26.61 16.55
CA ASP A 165 8.36 25.55 16.62
C ASP A 165 9.15 25.60 17.93
N ILE A 166 8.44 25.31 19.02
CA ILE A 166 8.95 25.39 20.38
C ILE A 166 10.03 24.37 20.70
N LEU A 167 10.98 24.80 21.52
CA LEU A 167 11.98 23.95 22.17
C LEU A 167 11.38 23.18 23.36
N GLY A 168 12.11 22.18 23.87
CA GLY A 168 11.70 21.46 25.08
C GLY A 168 11.55 22.38 26.31
N ASP A 169 12.46 23.34 26.49
CA ASP A 169 12.38 24.33 27.57
C ASP A 169 11.18 25.29 27.40
N GLU A 170 10.88 25.68 26.15
CA GLU A 170 9.76 26.58 25.84
C GLU A 170 8.41 25.88 26.09
N ASP A 171 8.32 24.57 25.85
CA ASP A 171 7.17 23.74 26.25
C ASP A 171 7.04 23.67 27.78
N HIS A 172 8.14 23.37 28.48
CA HIS A 172 8.14 23.25 29.94
C HIS A 172 7.67 24.54 30.64
N LEU A 173 8.15 25.69 30.15
CA LEU A 173 7.86 27.01 30.71
C LEU A 173 6.58 27.66 30.15
N GLY A 174 6.02 27.13 29.06
CA GLY A 174 4.85 27.67 28.40
C GLY A 174 3.55 27.37 29.14
N ASP A 175 2.60 28.29 29.05
CA ASP A 175 1.24 28.21 29.62
C ASP A 175 0.30 27.33 28.80
N MET A 176 0.67 27.08 27.54
CA MET A 176 -0.03 26.16 26.65
C MET A 176 0.94 25.66 25.59
N ASP A 177 0.88 24.36 25.32
CA ASP A 177 1.48 23.76 24.13
C ASP A 177 0.39 23.19 23.24
N PHE A 178 0.52 23.41 21.94
CA PHE A 178 -0.38 22.78 20.98
C PHE A 178 0.33 22.38 19.70
N LYS A 179 -0.12 21.26 19.17
CA LYS A 179 0.47 20.58 18.02
C LYS A 179 -0.58 20.57 16.93
N VAL A 180 -0.24 21.13 15.77
CA VAL A 180 -1.14 21.25 14.63
C VAL A 180 -0.53 20.54 13.44
N THR A 181 -1.27 19.60 12.87
CA THR A 181 -0.90 18.89 11.65
C THR A 181 -1.89 19.20 10.53
N GLY A 182 -1.44 19.16 9.30
CA GLY A 182 -2.32 19.44 8.17
C GLY A 182 -1.62 19.52 6.83
N THR A 183 -2.45 19.67 5.80
CA THR A 183 -2.04 19.94 4.43
C THR A 183 -2.08 21.46 4.17
N ARG A 184 -1.88 21.84 2.90
CA ARG A 184 -2.12 23.21 2.42
C ARG A 184 -3.60 23.63 2.51
N ASP A 185 -4.52 22.67 2.48
CA ASP A 185 -5.97 22.95 2.41
C ASP A 185 -6.68 22.91 3.78
N GLY A 186 -6.06 22.29 4.79
CA GLY A 186 -6.75 22.09 6.06
C GLY A 186 -5.93 21.39 7.12
N ILE A 187 -6.53 21.29 8.31
CA ILE A 187 -5.96 20.62 9.47
C ILE A 187 -6.34 19.13 9.42
N CYS A 188 -5.37 18.25 9.63
CA CYS A 188 -5.59 16.80 9.73
C CYS A 188 -5.69 16.33 11.19
N GLY A 189 -5.05 17.05 12.10
CA GLY A 189 -5.02 16.71 13.52
C GLY A 189 -4.61 17.91 14.36
N ILE A 190 -5.16 17.97 15.57
CA ILE A 190 -4.80 18.96 16.57
C ILE A 190 -4.75 18.30 17.94
N GLN A 191 -3.75 18.66 18.74
CA GLN A 191 -3.66 18.35 20.16
C GLN A 191 -3.32 19.64 20.89
N MET A 192 -4.02 19.93 21.98
CA MET A 192 -3.82 21.13 22.78
C MET A 192 -3.78 20.73 24.24
N ASP A 193 -2.72 21.13 24.93
CA ASP A 193 -2.56 20.96 26.37
C ASP A 193 -2.46 22.37 26.98
N ILE A 194 -3.52 22.79 27.66
CA ILE A 194 -3.66 24.13 28.24
C ILE A 194 -3.38 24.01 29.74
N LYS A 195 -2.43 24.81 30.25
CA LYS A 195 -2.03 24.79 31.67
C LYS A 195 -2.61 25.95 32.48
N VAL A 196 -3.28 26.91 31.82
CA VAL A 196 -3.86 28.11 32.44
C VAL A 196 -5.32 28.28 32.08
N ASP A 197 -6.10 28.87 32.99
CA ASP A 197 -7.48 29.25 32.73
C ASP A 197 -7.54 30.58 31.94
N GLY A 198 -8.55 30.73 31.07
CA GLY A 198 -8.92 32.04 30.53
C GLY A 198 -8.30 32.45 29.19
N LEU A 199 -7.92 31.51 28.33
CA LEU A 199 -7.50 31.82 26.96
C LEU A 199 -8.69 32.30 26.11
N SER A 200 -8.60 33.53 25.57
CA SER A 200 -9.63 34.08 24.72
C SER A 200 -9.66 33.39 23.34
N MET A 201 -10.84 33.35 22.71
CA MET A 201 -11.00 32.86 21.34
C MET A 201 -10.12 33.60 20.33
N GLU A 202 -9.83 34.88 20.60
CA GLU A 202 -8.97 35.70 19.76
C GLU A 202 -7.51 35.23 19.82
N ILE A 203 -6.99 34.95 21.02
CA ILE A 203 -5.64 34.42 21.21
C ILE A 203 -5.50 33.08 20.48
N MET A 204 -6.49 32.19 20.62
CA MET A 204 -6.48 30.90 19.92
C MET A 204 -6.51 31.07 18.39
N ARG A 205 -7.31 32.01 17.86
CA ARG A 205 -7.35 32.27 16.42
C ARG A 205 -6.01 32.77 15.89
N ASN A 206 -5.38 33.70 16.61
CA ASN A 206 -4.05 34.21 16.26
C ASN A 206 -2.99 33.10 16.31
N ALA A 207 -3.06 32.25 17.35
CA ALA A 207 -2.14 31.14 17.51
C ALA A 207 -2.28 30.10 16.37
N LEU A 208 -3.50 29.76 15.97
CA LEU A 208 -3.75 28.85 14.85
C LEU A 208 -3.32 29.43 13.50
N GLU A 209 -3.48 30.73 13.30
CA GLU A 209 -3.04 31.40 12.07
C GLU A 209 -1.51 31.46 11.97
N GLN A 210 -0.82 31.72 13.08
CA GLN A 210 0.64 31.61 13.15
C GLN A 210 1.11 30.16 12.94
N ALA A 211 0.40 29.17 13.52
CA ALA A 211 0.65 27.75 13.28
C ALA A 211 0.47 27.38 11.80
N ARG A 212 -0.53 27.96 11.13
CA ARG A 212 -0.73 27.77 9.69
C ARG A 212 0.49 28.25 8.91
N ARG A 213 0.99 29.46 9.19
CA ARG A 213 2.21 29.99 8.53
C ARG A 213 3.42 29.10 8.75
N GLY A 214 3.70 28.71 10.00
CA GLY A 214 4.81 27.80 10.32
C GLY A 214 4.68 26.44 9.62
N ARG A 215 3.47 25.89 9.57
CA ARG A 215 3.19 24.63 8.84
C ARG A 215 3.39 24.78 7.33
N MET A 216 2.97 25.89 6.72
CA MET A 216 3.19 26.11 5.28
C MET A 216 4.67 26.17 4.94
N HIS A 217 5.47 26.87 5.76
CA HIS A 217 6.92 26.90 5.59
C HIS A 217 7.55 25.49 5.60
N ILE A 218 7.12 24.62 6.53
CA ILE A 218 7.59 23.23 6.58
C ILE A 218 7.10 22.43 5.36
N LEU A 219 5.84 22.59 4.96
CA LEU A 219 5.28 21.93 3.78
C LEU A 219 6.06 22.31 2.52
N ASP A 220 6.41 23.58 2.34
CA ASP A 220 7.16 24.04 1.18
C ASP A 220 8.53 23.37 1.10
N ALA A 221 9.23 23.23 2.23
CA ALA A 221 10.48 22.47 2.30
C ALA A 221 10.28 20.97 1.97
N MET A 222 9.19 20.36 2.45
CA MET A 222 8.87 18.96 2.13
C MET A 222 8.59 18.74 0.64
N TYR A 223 7.79 19.61 0.01
CA TYR A 223 7.53 19.55 -1.44
C TYR A 223 8.80 19.77 -2.27
N ASN A 224 9.78 20.51 -1.76
CA ASN A 224 11.08 20.66 -2.43
C ASN A 224 11.94 19.38 -2.33
N CYS A 225 11.77 18.57 -1.27
CA CYS A 225 12.47 17.29 -1.10
C CYS A 225 11.87 16.20 -1.99
N ILE A 226 10.55 16.03 -1.94
CA ILE A 226 9.81 15.09 -2.79
C ILE A 226 8.45 15.71 -3.15
N PRO A 227 8.19 16.10 -4.41
CA PRO A 227 6.97 16.84 -4.75
C PRO A 227 5.71 15.96 -4.77
N GLU A 228 5.88 14.68 -5.10
CA GLU A 228 4.79 13.70 -5.23
C GLU A 228 5.28 12.29 -4.89
N ALA A 229 4.33 11.39 -4.60
CA ALA A 229 4.63 9.99 -4.37
C ALA A 229 5.31 9.33 -5.58
N ARG A 230 6.24 8.40 -5.33
CA ARG A 230 6.83 7.61 -6.42
C ARG A 230 5.75 6.83 -7.17
N ASN A 231 5.86 6.81 -8.50
CA ASN A 231 4.90 6.11 -9.37
C ASN A 231 4.87 4.59 -9.15
N GLU A 232 6.00 4.00 -8.74
CA GLU A 232 6.11 2.59 -8.41
C GLU A 232 6.73 2.40 -7.03
N VAL A 233 6.29 1.34 -6.34
CA VAL A 233 6.95 0.83 -5.13
C VAL A 233 8.36 0.33 -5.45
N LYS A 234 9.26 0.33 -4.46
CA LYS A 234 10.64 -0.16 -4.62
C LYS A 234 10.67 -1.63 -5.06
N GLN A 235 11.76 -2.06 -5.70
CA GLN A 235 11.87 -3.39 -6.32
C GLN A 235 11.66 -4.54 -5.33
N HIS A 236 12.16 -4.40 -4.10
CA HIS A 236 12.03 -5.39 -3.04
C HIS A 236 10.70 -5.29 -2.27
N ALA A 237 9.91 -4.25 -2.51
CA ALA A 237 8.59 -4.14 -1.90
C ALA A 237 7.62 -5.15 -2.54
N PRO A 238 6.68 -5.72 -1.78
CA PRO A 238 5.67 -6.60 -2.35
C PRO A 238 4.88 -5.84 -3.41
N ARG A 239 4.83 -6.38 -4.62
CA ARG A 239 3.94 -5.96 -5.69
C ARG A 239 2.63 -6.71 -5.54
N MET A 240 1.55 -5.99 -5.81
CA MET A 240 0.20 -6.52 -5.73
C MET A 240 -0.51 -6.27 -7.05
N VAL A 241 -1.10 -7.32 -7.62
CA VAL A 241 -2.00 -7.22 -8.77
C VAL A 241 -3.38 -7.72 -8.34
N LYS A 242 -4.37 -6.87 -8.57
CA LYS A 242 -5.79 -7.18 -8.36
C LYS A 242 -6.46 -7.48 -9.69
N MET A 243 -7.27 -8.53 -9.70
CA MET A 243 -8.16 -8.83 -10.81
C MET A 243 -9.52 -9.31 -10.29
N PHE A 244 -10.58 -8.98 -11.01
CA PHE A 244 -11.93 -9.44 -10.71
C PHE A 244 -12.28 -10.59 -11.64
N ILE A 245 -12.88 -11.64 -11.07
CA ILE A 245 -13.34 -12.82 -11.79
C ILE A 245 -14.81 -13.06 -11.47
N ASP A 246 -15.55 -13.64 -12.42
CA ASP A 246 -16.93 -14.03 -12.15
C ASP A 246 -17.01 -15.13 -11.10
N ARG A 247 -18.09 -15.12 -10.32
CA ARG A 247 -18.32 -16.03 -9.19
C ARG A 247 -18.16 -17.51 -9.57
N GLU A 248 -18.55 -17.87 -10.78
CA GLU A 248 -18.44 -19.22 -11.31
C GLU A 248 -16.99 -19.73 -11.44
N PHE A 249 -16.02 -18.82 -11.62
CA PHE A 249 -14.61 -19.17 -11.78
C PHE A 249 -13.86 -19.26 -10.45
N ILE A 250 -14.42 -18.77 -9.33
CA ILE A 250 -13.77 -18.84 -8.01
C ILE A 250 -13.40 -20.29 -7.68
N GLY A 251 -14.36 -21.21 -7.86
CA GLY A 251 -14.13 -22.64 -7.61
C GLY A 251 -13.06 -23.25 -8.51
N ALA A 252 -12.93 -22.78 -9.75
CA ALA A 252 -11.92 -23.25 -10.70
C ALA A 252 -10.51 -22.78 -10.33
N VAL A 253 -10.36 -21.53 -9.86
CA VAL A 253 -9.07 -20.97 -9.45
C VAL A 253 -8.59 -21.60 -8.13
N ILE A 254 -9.49 -21.86 -7.17
CA ILE A 254 -9.13 -22.55 -5.92
C ILE A 254 -8.81 -24.03 -6.22
N GLY A 255 -9.65 -24.69 -7.02
CA GLY A 255 -9.55 -26.11 -7.34
C GLY A 255 -9.92 -27.03 -6.17
N PRO A 256 -10.00 -28.36 -6.39
CA PRO A 256 -10.41 -29.32 -5.36
C PRO A 256 -9.47 -29.30 -4.15
N GLY A 257 -9.98 -28.86 -2.99
CA GLY A 257 -9.19 -28.75 -1.76
C GLY A 257 -8.09 -27.68 -1.79
N GLY A 258 -8.19 -26.69 -2.69
CA GLY A 258 -7.18 -25.63 -2.82
C GLY A 258 -5.93 -26.03 -3.61
N LYS A 259 -5.94 -27.18 -4.30
CA LYS A 259 -4.75 -27.68 -5.01
C LYS A 259 -4.23 -26.73 -6.08
N VAL A 260 -5.11 -26.11 -6.87
CA VAL A 260 -4.73 -25.25 -8.00
C VAL A 260 -4.11 -23.96 -7.49
N ILE A 261 -4.76 -23.28 -6.54
CA ILE A 261 -4.21 -22.07 -5.93
C ILE A 261 -2.90 -22.33 -5.18
N GLN A 262 -2.76 -23.49 -4.52
CA GLN A 262 -1.50 -23.89 -3.87
C GLN A 262 -0.40 -24.17 -4.89
N GLU A 263 -0.71 -24.77 -6.03
CA GLU A 263 0.24 -25.02 -7.12
C GLU A 263 0.73 -23.70 -7.72
N ILE A 264 -0.17 -22.76 -8.04
CA ILE A 264 0.20 -21.44 -8.57
C ILE A 264 1.13 -20.73 -7.57
N GLN A 265 0.76 -20.69 -6.29
CA GLN A 265 1.57 -20.05 -5.25
C GLN A 265 2.93 -20.74 -5.08
N ARG A 266 3.00 -22.07 -5.12
CA ARG A 266 4.27 -22.81 -5.02
C ARG A 266 5.19 -22.55 -6.20
N GLU A 267 4.65 -22.60 -7.42
CA GLU A 267 5.43 -22.44 -8.65
C GLU A 267 5.91 -20.99 -8.85
N THR A 268 5.09 -20.02 -8.48
CA THR A 268 5.39 -18.59 -8.66
C THR A 268 6.01 -17.96 -7.42
N GLY A 269 5.97 -18.61 -6.27
CA GLY A 269 6.39 -18.01 -4.99
C GLY A 269 5.56 -16.77 -4.61
N THR A 270 4.33 -16.67 -5.09
CA THR A 270 3.40 -15.59 -4.77
C THR A 270 2.42 -16.03 -3.69
N THR A 271 1.78 -15.06 -3.05
CA THR A 271 0.63 -15.28 -2.15
C THR A 271 -0.62 -14.84 -2.89
N ILE A 272 -1.64 -15.68 -2.97
CA ILE A 272 -2.89 -15.38 -3.65
C ILE A 272 -4.02 -15.42 -2.64
N ASN A 273 -4.72 -14.30 -2.47
CA ASN A 273 -5.94 -14.19 -1.67
C ASN A 273 -7.15 -14.05 -2.60
N ILE A 274 -8.26 -14.72 -2.28
CA ILE A 274 -9.50 -14.63 -3.04
C ILE A 274 -10.63 -14.30 -2.07
N GLU A 275 -11.29 -13.16 -2.29
CA GLU A 275 -12.43 -12.71 -1.50
C GLU A 275 -13.67 -12.63 -2.39
N GLU A 276 -14.83 -13.07 -1.88
CA GLU A 276 -16.10 -12.89 -2.56
C GLU A 276 -16.71 -11.55 -2.14
N LYS A 277 -16.73 -10.57 -3.05
CA LYS A 277 -17.35 -9.26 -2.84
C LYS A 277 -18.31 -8.94 -3.98
N ASN A 278 -19.51 -8.46 -3.64
CA ASN A 278 -20.49 -7.97 -4.62
C ASN A 278 -20.81 -8.97 -5.76
N ASN A 279 -20.94 -10.27 -5.46
CA ASN A 279 -21.13 -11.35 -6.45
C ASN A 279 -19.98 -11.54 -7.45
N GLN A 280 -18.79 -11.01 -7.17
CA GLN A 280 -17.55 -11.27 -7.93
C GLN A 280 -16.47 -11.81 -6.99
N GLY A 281 -15.51 -12.54 -7.56
CA GLY A 281 -14.29 -12.93 -6.88
C GLY A 281 -13.22 -11.86 -7.09
N GLU A 282 -12.75 -11.24 -6.02
CA GLU A 282 -11.59 -10.37 -6.03
C GLU A 282 -10.35 -11.24 -5.77
N VAL A 283 -9.49 -11.40 -6.78
CA VAL A 283 -8.22 -12.11 -6.66
C VAL A 283 -7.11 -11.09 -6.47
N SER A 284 -6.43 -11.16 -5.33
CA SER A 284 -5.27 -10.34 -5.00
C SER A 284 -4.00 -11.21 -5.00
N ILE A 285 -3.06 -10.91 -5.87
CA ILE A 285 -1.80 -11.65 -6.04
C ILE A 285 -0.65 -10.79 -5.51
N PHE A 286 0.09 -11.30 -4.54
CA PHE A 286 1.19 -10.61 -3.87
C PHE A 286 2.52 -11.33 -4.15
N GLY A 287 3.58 -10.58 -4.41
CA GLY A 287 4.93 -11.13 -4.53
C GLY A 287 5.99 -10.05 -4.65
N THR A 288 7.23 -10.35 -4.27
CA THR A 288 8.33 -9.38 -4.33
C THR A 288 8.92 -9.22 -5.73
N ASP A 289 8.67 -10.18 -6.63
CA ASP A 289 9.22 -10.19 -7.99
C ASP A 289 8.10 -9.91 -9.01
N LYS A 290 8.28 -8.85 -9.81
CA LYS A 290 7.33 -8.41 -10.83
C LYS A 290 7.02 -9.52 -11.84
N GLU A 291 8.03 -10.26 -12.29
CA GLU A 291 7.85 -11.29 -13.31
C GLU A 291 7.04 -12.47 -12.76
N LYS A 292 7.27 -12.83 -11.50
CA LYS A 292 6.55 -13.92 -10.83
C LYS A 292 5.09 -13.55 -10.56
N VAL A 293 4.83 -12.32 -10.13
CA VAL A 293 3.47 -11.80 -9.96
C VAL A 293 2.73 -11.77 -11.29
N GLU A 294 3.37 -11.31 -12.36
CA GLU A 294 2.79 -11.29 -13.70
C GLU A 294 2.52 -12.72 -14.22
N ARG A 295 3.41 -13.67 -13.93
CA ARG A 295 3.20 -15.08 -14.26
C ARG A 295 2.00 -15.67 -13.53
N ALA A 296 1.85 -15.39 -12.23
CA ALA A 296 0.69 -15.82 -11.45
C ALA A 296 -0.61 -15.18 -11.97
N HIS A 297 -0.58 -13.88 -12.27
CA HIS A 297 -1.70 -13.15 -12.86
C HIS A 297 -2.15 -13.77 -14.19
N ASN A 298 -1.22 -14.03 -15.10
CA ASN A 298 -1.53 -14.66 -16.39
C ASN A 298 -2.02 -16.09 -16.25
N TRP A 299 -1.57 -16.84 -15.23
CA TRP A 299 -2.08 -18.18 -14.94
C TRP A 299 -3.54 -18.12 -14.48
N VAL A 300 -3.87 -17.26 -13.51
CA VAL A 300 -5.26 -17.06 -13.07
C VAL A 300 -6.13 -16.58 -14.23
N LYS A 301 -5.63 -15.62 -15.03
CA LYS A 301 -6.30 -15.13 -16.23
C LYS A 301 -6.58 -16.26 -17.23
N GLY A 302 -5.64 -17.18 -17.42
CA GLY A 302 -5.82 -18.35 -18.29
C GLY A 302 -6.92 -19.30 -17.83
N ILE A 303 -7.09 -19.48 -16.52
CA ILE A 303 -8.16 -20.32 -15.94
C ILE A 303 -9.54 -19.70 -16.19
N VAL A 304 -9.65 -18.38 -16.01
CA VAL A 304 -10.92 -17.66 -16.14
C VAL A 304 -11.24 -17.23 -17.57
N ALA A 305 -10.29 -17.34 -18.50
CA ALA A 305 -10.48 -16.95 -19.90
C ALA A 305 -11.65 -17.71 -20.54
N VAL A 306 -12.74 -17.01 -20.84
CA VAL A 306 -13.89 -17.59 -21.56
C VAL A 306 -13.52 -17.71 -23.04
N PRO A 307 -13.59 -18.91 -23.64
CA PRO A 307 -13.38 -19.07 -25.06
C PRO A 307 -14.41 -18.28 -25.87
N VAL A 308 -13.95 -17.43 -26.77
CA VAL A 308 -14.82 -16.73 -27.73
C VAL A 308 -14.91 -17.54 -29.01
N GLU A 309 -16.14 -17.77 -29.48
CA GLU A 309 -16.39 -18.46 -30.74
C GLU A 309 -15.91 -17.59 -31.91
N GLY A 310 -15.15 -18.19 -32.82
CA GLY A 310 -14.52 -17.50 -33.94
C GLY A 310 -13.07 -17.10 -33.70
N ASP A 311 -12.53 -17.22 -32.49
CA ASP A 311 -11.13 -16.92 -32.21
C ASP A 311 -10.20 -18.11 -32.52
N GLU A 312 -8.94 -17.78 -32.81
CA GLU A 312 -7.86 -18.73 -33.07
C GLU A 312 -7.01 -18.95 -31.81
N TYR A 313 -6.74 -20.22 -31.50
CA TYR A 313 -5.96 -20.63 -30.34
C TYR A 313 -4.82 -21.57 -30.75
N GLU A 314 -3.69 -21.47 -30.06
CA GLU A 314 -2.67 -22.53 -30.07
C GLU A 314 -3.07 -23.62 -29.08
N ALA A 315 -3.30 -24.82 -29.59
CA ALA A 315 -3.73 -25.96 -28.80
C ALA A 315 -2.69 -27.08 -28.81
N THR A 316 -2.56 -27.79 -27.69
CA THR A 316 -1.69 -28.96 -27.56
C THR A 316 -2.52 -30.23 -27.56
N VAL A 317 -2.17 -31.19 -28.41
CA VAL A 317 -2.87 -32.49 -28.48
C VAL A 317 -2.62 -33.29 -27.21
N LYS A 318 -3.69 -33.65 -26.49
CA LYS A 318 -3.61 -34.45 -25.24
C LYS A 318 -3.85 -35.92 -25.47
N SER A 319 -4.83 -36.26 -26.30
CA SER A 319 -5.15 -37.64 -26.64
C SER A 319 -5.79 -37.73 -28.01
N ILE A 320 -5.51 -38.83 -28.71
CA ILE A 320 -6.06 -39.10 -30.03
C ILE A 320 -7.05 -40.26 -29.91
N MET A 321 -8.25 -40.09 -30.46
CA MET A 321 -9.31 -41.08 -30.52
C MET A 321 -9.66 -41.36 -31.99
N PRO A 322 -10.32 -42.49 -32.32
CA PRO A 322 -10.68 -42.83 -33.71
C PRO A 322 -11.55 -41.78 -34.42
N TYR A 323 -12.30 -40.99 -33.66
CA TYR A 323 -13.24 -39.98 -34.19
C TYR A 323 -12.73 -38.53 -34.10
N GLY A 324 -11.58 -38.29 -33.47
CA GLY A 324 -11.11 -36.92 -33.19
C GLY A 324 -9.92 -36.88 -32.24
N ALA A 325 -9.31 -35.71 -32.10
CA ALA A 325 -8.29 -35.45 -31.09
C ALA A 325 -8.83 -34.53 -30.00
N PHE A 326 -8.55 -34.84 -28.74
CA PHE A 326 -8.75 -33.91 -27.64
C PHE A 326 -7.54 -33.00 -27.53
N VAL A 327 -7.77 -31.70 -27.68
CA VAL A 327 -6.72 -30.69 -27.65
C VAL A 327 -7.02 -29.70 -26.54
N GLU A 328 -5.99 -29.38 -25.75
CA GLU A 328 -6.05 -28.34 -24.72
C GLU A 328 -5.66 -27.01 -25.38
N PHE A 329 -6.62 -26.08 -25.47
CA PHE A 329 -6.46 -24.79 -26.16
C PHE A 329 -6.42 -23.59 -25.20
N LEU A 330 -6.87 -23.80 -23.95
CA LEU A 330 -6.67 -22.91 -22.81
C LEU A 330 -6.39 -23.78 -21.57
N PRO A 331 -5.67 -23.26 -20.55
CA PRO A 331 -5.37 -24.01 -19.34
C PRO A 331 -6.62 -24.61 -18.70
N GLY A 332 -6.69 -25.95 -18.62
CA GLY A 332 -7.82 -26.67 -18.05
C GLY A 332 -9.07 -26.77 -18.96
N LYS A 333 -9.04 -26.22 -20.18
CA LYS A 333 -10.14 -26.31 -21.16
C LYS A 333 -9.72 -27.14 -22.37
N GLN A 334 -10.39 -28.27 -22.53
CA GLN A 334 -10.20 -29.18 -23.66
C GLN A 334 -11.35 -29.07 -24.64
N GLY A 335 -11.03 -29.08 -25.93
CA GLY A 335 -12.00 -29.15 -27.02
C GLY A 335 -11.78 -30.40 -27.86
N LEU A 336 -12.84 -30.81 -28.56
CA LEU A 336 -12.79 -31.88 -29.53
C LEU A 336 -12.49 -31.30 -30.91
N LEU A 337 -11.36 -31.71 -31.48
CA LEU A 337 -11.05 -31.53 -32.89
C LEU A 337 -11.53 -32.78 -33.64
N HIS A 338 -12.69 -32.69 -34.28
CA HIS A 338 -13.28 -33.83 -35.00
C HIS A 338 -12.47 -34.16 -36.26
N ILE A 339 -12.40 -35.44 -36.66
CA ILE A 339 -11.60 -35.89 -37.81
C ILE A 339 -11.93 -35.14 -39.12
N SER A 340 -13.19 -34.74 -39.30
CA SER A 340 -13.64 -33.96 -40.47
C SER A 340 -13.16 -32.50 -40.47
N GLU A 341 -12.75 -31.99 -39.32
CA GLU A 341 -12.32 -30.60 -39.09
C GLU A 341 -10.79 -30.46 -39.04
N VAL A 342 -10.05 -31.54 -39.32
CA VAL A 342 -8.57 -31.52 -39.32
C VAL A 342 -7.99 -31.02 -40.65
N SER A 343 -8.59 -31.38 -41.78
CA SER A 343 -8.07 -31.06 -43.12
C SER A 343 -9.18 -31.07 -44.18
N TRP A 344 -8.94 -30.42 -45.33
CA TRP A 344 -9.80 -30.48 -46.52
C TRP A 344 -9.83 -31.88 -47.17
N LYS A 345 -8.78 -32.68 -46.97
CA LYS A 345 -8.71 -34.06 -47.46
C LYS A 345 -9.47 -34.99 -46.52
N ARG A 346 -10.20 -35.96 -47.09
CA ARG A 346 -10.88 -37.00 -46.30
C ARG A 346 -9.82 -37.91 -45.67
N LEU A 347 -9.73 -37.88 -44.35
CA LEU A 347 -8.84 -38.73 -43.56
C LEU A 347 -9.64 -39.92 -43.03
N GLU A 348 -9.12 -41.14 -43.22
CA GLU A 348 -9.72 -42.36 -42.66
C GLU A 348 -9.30 -42.60 -41.21
N THR A 349 -8.08 -42.17 -40.85
CA THR A 349 -7.53 -42.24 -39.49
C THR A 349 -6.77 -40.96 -39.15
N LEU A 350 -6.66 -40.66 -37.85
CA LEU A 350 -5.84 -39.57 -37.32
C LEU A 350 -4.39 -40.00 -37.05
N GLU A 351 -4.11 -41.30 -37.12
CA GLU A 351 -2.78 -41.88 -36.95
C GLU A 351 -1.82 -41.36 -38.02
N GLY A 352 -0.75 -40.69 -37.59
CA GLY A 352 0.26 -40.10 -38.46
C GLY A 352 -0.07 -38.70 -38.99
N VAL A 353 -1.24 -38.15 -38.68
CA VAL A 353 -1.63 -36.76 -39.05
C VAL A 353 -1.44 -35.78 -37.90
N LEU A 354 -1.69 -36.25 -36.67
CA LEU A 354 -1.45 -35.53 -35.43
C LEU A 354 -0.69 -36.44 -34.48
N SER A 355 0.21 -35.88 -33.68
CA SER A 355 0.91 -36.60 -32.61
C SER A 355 0.48 -36.08 -31.24
N GLU A 356 0.44 -36.96 -30.24
CA GLU A 356 0.24 -36.52 -28.85
C GLU A 356 1.38 -35.59 -28.43
N GLY A 357 1.05 -34.46 -27.81
CA GLY A 357 1.98 -33.38 -27.48
C GLY A 357 2.26 -32.37 -28.60
N GLU A 358 1.74 -32.57 -29.82
CA GLU A 358 1.90 -31.62 -30.92
C GLU A 358 1.14 -30.32 -30.66
N LYS A 359 1.78 -29.18 -30.96
CA LYS A 359 1.14 -27.85 -30.92
C LYS A 359 0.57 -27.50 -32.29
N ILE A 360 -0.74 -27.24 -32.34
CA ILE A 360 -1.46 -26.90 -33.57
C ILE A 360 -2.32 -25.65 -33.39
N LYS A 361 -2.51 -24.87 -34.45
CA LYS A 361 -3.49 -23.76 -34.46
C LYS A 361 -4.88 -24.29 -34.79
N VAL A 362 -5.87 -23.89 -34.00
CA VAL A 362 -7.27 -24.29 -34.16
C VAL A 362 -8.20 -23.09 -33.91
N LYS A 363 -9.33 -23.07 -34.60
CA LYS A 363 -10.39 -22.07 -34.43
C LYS A 363 -11.53 -22.66 -33.61
N LEU A 364 -12.06 -21.91 -32.64
CA LEU A 364 -13.27 -22.32 -31.93
C LEU A 364 -14.49 -22.08 -32.81
N THR A 365 -15.22 -23.14 -33.14
CA THR A 365 -16.41 -23.10 -34.02
C THR A 365 -17.72 -23.28 -33.25
N GLY A 366 -17.67 -23.24 -31.93
CA GLY A 366 -18.85 -23.32 -31.05
C GLY A 366 -18.72 -24.37 -29.97
N THR A 367 -19.83 -24.64 -29.28
CA THR A 367 -19.94 -25.65 -28.22
C THR A 367 -20.97 -26.71 -28.60
N ASP A 368 -20.72 -27.96 -28.22
CA ASP A 368 -21.67 -29.04 -28.47
C ASP A 368 -22.89 -28.93 -27.52
N PRO A 369 -24.11 -28.80 -28.04
CA PRO A 369 -25.30 -28.58 -27.20
C PRO A 369 -25.64 -29.75 -26.27
N LYS A 370 -25.16 -30.98 -26.57
CA LYS A 370 -25.47 -32.18 -25.79
C LYS A 370 -24.42 -32.51 -24.75
N THR A 371 -23.15 -32.20 -25.04
CA THR A 371 -22.03 -32.59 -24.19
C THR A 371 -21.32 -31.41 -23.52
N GLY A 372 -21.65 -30.17 -23.90
CA GLY A 372 -20.98 -28.95 -23.43
C GLY A 372 -19.53 -28.82 -23.86
N LYS A 373 -19.02 -29.75 -24.70
CA LYS A 373 -17.61 -29.75 -25.15
C LYS A 373 -17.38 -28.71 -26.25
N PHE A 374 -16.24 -28.04 -26.20
CA PHE A 374 -15.83 -27.07 -27.22
C PHE A 374 -15.52 -27.77 -28.55
N LYS A 375 -16.04 -27.23 -29.67
CA LYS A 375 -15.78 -27.71 -31.03
C LYS A 375 -14.68 -26.87 -31.66
N LEU A 376 -13.61 -27.53 -32.09
CA LEU A 376 -12.45 -26.89 -32.67
C LEU A 376 -12.27 -27.33 -34.11
N SER A 377 -11.81 -26.43 -34.98
CA SER A 377 -11.49 -26.72 -36.37
C SER A 377 -10.13 -26.19 -36.78
N ARG A 378 -9.31 -27.06 -37.36
CA ARG A 378 -8.06 -26.70 -38.03
C ARG A 378 -8.31 -26.35 -39.50
N LYS A 379 -9.28 -27.04 -40.12
CA LYS A 379 -9.66 -26.90 -41.52
C LYS A 379 -10.04 -25.47 -41.90
N VAL A 380 -10.75 -24.74 -41.02
CA VAL A 380 -11.18 -23.35 -41.27
C VAL A 380 -9.98 -22.39 -41.37
N LEU A 381 -8.81 -22.78 -40.84
CA LEU A 381 -7.57 -22.00 -40.90
C LEU A 381 -6.69 -22.37 -42.10
N MET A 382 -7.07 -23.39 -42.87
CA MET A 382 -6.33 -23.85 -44.03
C MET A 382 -6.90 -23.20 -45.29
N PRO A 383 -6.05 -22.60 -46.16
CA PRO A 383 -6.48 -21.94 -47.39
C PRO A 383 -7.16 -22.89 -48.38
#